data_AF-A0A957PVI3-F1
#
_entry.id   AF-A0A957PVI3-F1
#
_cell.length_a   1.000
_cell.length_b   1.000
_cell.length_c   1.000
_cell.angle_alpha   90.00
_cell.angle_beta   90.00
_cell.angle_gamma   90.00
#
_symmetry.space_group_name_H-M   'P 1'
#
loop_
_entity.id
_entity.type
_entity.pdbx_description
1 polymer ?
#
loop_
_entity_poly.entity_id
_entity_poly.type
_entity_poly.pdbx_seq_one_letter_code
_entity_poly.pdbx_strand_id
1 'polypeptide(L)' 'MRPNVKPLTHWIIYKKYTVRFHERTAQAVTGTLTTPAGEVPFTYHPLLQQIVLPDRVVTINAYGWETEQDAIRS' A
#
# COMPACT_ATOMS: atom_id res chain seq x y z
N MET A 1 -6.18 -11.13 -15.10
CA MET A 1 -5.24 -11.46 -14.01
C MET A 1 -5.68 -10.69 -12.77
N ARG A 2 -5.84 -11.33 -11.59
CA ARG A 2 -6.27 -10.63 -10.37
C ARG A 2 -5.06 -9.97 -9.69
N PRO A 3 -5.15 -8.72 -9.21
CA PRO A 3 -4.04 -8.07 -8.53
C PRO A 3 -3.66 -8.78 -7.25
N ASN A 4 -2.37 -9.04 -7.04
CA ASN A 4 -1.86 -9.61 -5.80
C ASN A 4 -1.82 -8.55 -4.69
N VAL A 5 -2.82 -8.61 -3.80
CA VAL A 5 -2.95 -7.70 -2.65
C VAL A 5 -2.35 -8.25 -1.37
N LYS A 6 -1.74 -9.44 -1.39
CA LYS A 6 -1.17 -10.07 -0.19
C LYS A 6 -0.12 -9.17 0.51
N PRO A 7 0.84 -8.56 -0.22
CA PRO A 7 1.81 -7.65 0.40
C PRO A 7 1.13 -6.46 1.08
N LEU A 8 0.16 -5.84 0.38
CA LEU A 8 -0.64 -4.74 0.92
C LEU A 8 -1.37 -5.15 2.21
N THR A 9 -2.03 -6.31 2.24
CA THR A 9 -2.76 -6.76 3.43
C THR A 9 -1.84 -7.02 4.62
N HIS A 10 -0.63 -7.57 4.40
CA HIS A 10 0.34 -7.73 5.47
C HIS A 10 0.79 -6.38 6.02
N TRP A 11 1.11 -5.43 5.15
CA TRP A 11 1.48 -4.07 5.55
C TRP A 11 0.39 -3.40 6.39
N ILE A 12 -0.87 -3.49 5.97
CA ILE A 12 -2.04 -2.97 6.71
C ILE A 12 -2.14 -3.58 8.12
N ILE A 13 -1.98 -4.90 8.22
CA ILE A 13 -2.02 -5.64 9.51
C ILE A 13 -0.87 -5.19 10.42
N TYR A 14 0.35 -5.07 9.90
CA TYR A 14 1.50 -4.63 10.69
C TYR A 14 1.34 -3.20 11.21
N LYS A 15 0.73 -2.31 10.43
CA LYS A 15 0.40 -0.95 10.85
C LYS A 15 -0.80 -0.87 11.81
N LYS A 16 -1.51 -1.98 12.03
CA LYS A 16 -2.76 -2.05 12.80
C LYS A 16 -3.86 -1.14 12.22
N TYR A 17 -3.90 -0.99 10.91
CA TYR A 17 -4.95 -0.26 10.22
C TYR A 17 -6.09 -1.21 9.84
N THR A 18 -7.28 -0.66 9.60
CA THR A 18 -8.33 -1.38 8.89
C THR A 18 -8.47 -0.81 7.47
N VAL A 19 -9.12 -1.54 6.58
CA VAL A 19 -9.21 -1.18 5.17
C VAL A 19 -10.60 -1.42 4.61
N ARG A 20 -11.05 -0.48 3.78
CA ARG A 20 -12.19 -0.63 2.88
C ARG A 20 -11.68 -0.53 1.45
N PHE A 21 -11.81 -1.59 0.68
CA PHE A 21 -11.49 -1.58 -0.75
C PHE A 21 -12.63 -0.95 -1.54
N HIS A 22 -12.28 -0.12 -2.54
CA HIS A 22 -13.25 0.49 -3.46
C HIS A 22 -13.16 -0.18 -4.84
N GLU A 23 -11.99 -0.17 -5.47
CA GLU A 23 -11.77 -0.75 -6.78
C GLU A 23 -10.53 -1.66 -6.80
N ARG A 24 -10.59 -2.73 -7.60
CA ARG A 24 -9.47 -3.66 -7.80
C ARG A 24 -9.32 -3.99 -9.29
N THR A 25 -8.31 -3.42 -9.92
CA THR A 25 -7.90 -3.70 -11.30
C THR A 25 -6.54 -4.39 -11.33
N ALA A 26 -6.07 -4.83 -12.50
CA ALA A 26 -4.74 -5.42 -12.61
C ALA A 26 -3.62 -4.41 -12.31
N GLN A 27 -3.89 -3.12 -12.54
CA GLN A 27 -2.93 -2.03 -12.45
C GLN A 27 -2.93 -1.35 -11.07
N ALA A 28 -4.10 -1.28 -10.44
CA ALA A 28 -4.28 -0.53 -9.19
C ALA A 28 -5.36 -1.13 -8.30
N VAL A 29 -5.19 -0.96 -7.00
CA VAL A 29 -6.19 -1.24 -5.97
C VAL A 29 -6.38 0.01 -5.14
N THR A 30 -7.61 0.51 -5.07
CA THR A 30 -7.94 1.75 -4.35
C THR A 30 -8.81 1.44 -3.15
N GLY A 31 -8.79 2.35 -2.18
CA GLY A 31 -9.63 2.25 -1.00
C GLY A 31 -9.33 3.31 0.03
N THR A 32 -9.85 3.08 1.22
CA THR A 32 -9.61 3.90 2.40
C THR A 32 -9.00 3.03 3.50
N LEU A 33 -7.93 3.52 4.11
CA LEU A 33 -7.35 3.01 5.35
C LEU A 33 -7.98 3.76 6.52
N THR A 34 -8.39 3.06 7.57
CA THR A 34 -8.69 3.69 8.86
C THR A 34 -7.44 3.58 9.73
N THR A 35 -6.84 4.72 10.01
CA THR A 35 -5.67 4.88 10.88
C THR A 35 -6.11 5.49 12.22
N PRO A 36 -5.25 5.49 13.26
CA PRO A 36 -5.53 6.21 14.51
C PRO A 36 -5.75 7.72 14.33
N ALA A 37 -5.21 8.31 13.26
CA ALA A 37 -5.36 9.73 12.94
C ALA A 37 -6.62 10.02 12.08
N GLY A 38 -7.33 8.99 11.64
CA GLY A 38 -8.52 9.11 10.79
C GLY A 38 -8.42 8.29 9.50
N GLU A 39 -9.38 8.54 8.62
CA GLU A 39 -9.47 7.88 7.32
C GLU A 39 -8.52 8.50 6.29
N VAL A 40 -7.77 7.64 5.59
CA VAL A 40 -6.77 8.03 4.59
C VAL A 40 -7.03 7.27 3.30
N PRO A 41 -7.30 7.94 2.17
CA PRO A 41 -7.43 7.25 0.89
C PRO A 41 -6.06 6.73 0.44
N PHE A 42 -6.05 5.60 -0.26
CA PHE A 42 -4.83 5.03 -0.81
C PHE A 42 -5.03 4.49 -2.24
N THR A 43 -3.93 4.42 -2.97
CA THR A 43 -3.81 3.64 -4.21
C THR A 43 -2.63 2.71 -4.11
N TYR A 44 -2.84 1.42 -4.33
CA TYR A 44 -1.79 0.40 -4.34
C TYR A 44 -1.53 -0.09 -5.76
N HIS A 45 -0.28 -0.05 -6.20
CA HIS A 45 0.19 -0.56 -7.48
C HIS A 45 0.86 -1.92 -7.30
N PRO A 46 0.18 -3.04 -7.64
CA PRO A 46 0.68 -4.38 -7.31
C PRO A 46 1.97 -4.77 -8.04
N LEU A 47 2.19 -4.23 -9.25
CA LEU A 47 3.40 -4.50 -10.05
C LEU A 47 4.63 -3.78 -9.49
N LEU A 48 4.44 -2.58 -8.94
CA LEU A 48 5.51 -1.75 -8.36
C LEU A 48 5.67 -2.00 -6.85
N GLN A 49 4.70 -2.67 -6.23
CA GLN A 49 4.60 -2.83 -4.78
C GLN A 49 4.65 -1.48 -4.05
N GLN A 50 3.94 -0.49 -4.60
CA GLN A 50 3.89 0.87 -4.05
C GLN A 50 2.50 1.21 -3.55
N ILE A 51 2.43 1.82 -2.38
CA ILE A 51 1.22 2.37 -1.76
C ILE A 51 1.36 3.89 -1.81
N VAL A 52 0.51 4.54 -2.59
CA VAL A 52 0.37 5.99 -2.66
C VAL A 52 -0.64 6.43 -1.61
N LEU A 53 -0.20 7.28 -0.69
CA LEU A 53 -0.99 7.99 0.31
C LEU A 53 -1.02 9.49 -0.06
N PRO A 54 -1.88 10.31 0.55
CA PRO A 54 -1.97 11.74 0.22
C PRO A 54 -0.68 12.52 0.42
N ASP A 55 0.13 12.13 1.40
CA ASP A 55 1.33 12.82 1.84
C ASP A 55 2.64 12.15 1.39
N ARG A 56 2.60 10.87 0.99
CA ARG A 56 3.80 10.09 0.69
C ARG A 56 3.53 8.85 -0.15
N VAL A 57 4.60 8.29 -0.69
CA VAL A 57 4.61 6.97 -1.33
C VAL A 57 5.42 6.00 -0.47
N VAL A 58 4.85 4.83 -0.23
CA VAL A 58 5.48 3.75 0.53
C VAL A 58 5.80 2.61 -0.43
N THR A 59 7.06 2.21 -0.54
CA THR A 59 7.44 0.99 -1.27
C THR A 59 7.49 -0.16 -0.28
N ILE A 60 6.88 -1.28 -0.63
CA ILE A 60 6.89 -2.50 0.17
C ILE A 60 7.48 -3.66 -0.64
N ASN A 61 8.03 -4.66 0.05
CA ASN A 61 8.41 -5.91 -0.59
C ASN A 61 7.23 -6.91 -0.62
N ALA A 62 7.45 -8.09 -1.20
CA ALA A 62 6.44 -9.15 -1.33
C ALA A 62 5.90 -9.69 0.02
N TYR A 63 6.57 -9.41 1.12
CA TYR A 63 6.15 -9.78 2.48
C TYR A 63 5.37 -8.67 3.20
N GLY A 64 5.30 -7.46 2.62
CA GLY A 64 4.60 -6.31 3.19
C GLY A 64 5.46 -5.43 4.09
N TRP A 65 6.79 -5.62 4.09
CA TRP A 65 7.71 -4.74 4.80
C TRP A 65 8.01 -3.50 3.97
N GLU A 66 7.99 -2.33 4.60
CA GLU A 66 8.47 -1.10 3.98
C GLU A 66 9.95 -1.25 3.64
N THR A 67 10.30 -1.00 2.38
CA THR A 67 11.69 -0.92 1.95
C THR A 67 12.05 0.55 1.86
N GLU A 68 13.12 0.94 2.54
CA GLU A 68 13.75 2.21 2.22
C GLU A 68 14.14 2.14 0.74
N GLN A 69 13.63 3.07 -0.07
CA GLN A 69 14.41 3.42 -1.26
C GLN A 69 15.68 4.03 -0.68
N ASP A 70 16.72 3.21 -0.53
CA ASP A 70 18.07 3.71 -0.32
C ASP A 70 18.21 4.90 -1.27
N ALA A 71 18.39 6.07 -0.67
CA ALA A 71 18.79 7.25 -1.39
C ALA A 71 20.20 6.96 -1.92
N ILE A 72 20.30 6.20 -3.01
CA ILE A 72 21.52 6.12 -3.82
C ILE A 72 21.57 7.44 -4.57
N ARG A 73 21.93 8.49 -3.83
CA ARG A 73 22.76 9.56 -4.34
C ARG A 73 24.17 9.02 -4.26
N SER A 74 24.69 8.55 -5.40
CA SER A 74 26.12 8.43 -5.67
C SER A 74 26.38 9.13 -6.99
#